data_AF-A0A2R6Q7D5-F1
#
_entry.id   AF-A0A2R6Q7D5-F1
#
_cell.length_a   1.000
_cell.length_b   1.000
_cell.length_c   1.000
_cell.angle_alpha   90.00
_cell.angle_beta   90.00
_cell.angle_gamma   90.00
#
_symmetry.space_group_name_H-M   'P 1'
#
loop_
_entity.id
_entity.type
_entity.pdbx_description
1 polymer ?
#
loop_
_entity_poly.entity_id
_entity_poly.type
_entity_poly.pdbx_seq_one_letter_code
_entity_poly.pdbx_strand_id
1 'polypeptide(L)'
;MSSYLYELPTTGAISFGDFCYDKSASYISEVSDTTEARANLRAALKAYKRSDDNEKDYLRLVKVLDDYIPRLYGILAALNAGELVLRSEPIFSWRTTLSSTLFHTSPRLSFPSLTAELAFTLLTYAFALSNLARAVVASLGAYETERGISDAGRRAKDDRLQFAVTLLCKAAGVFEYIAKNVLGEWDAVRERVGAAGMSCPHPPDLSREVLIGLSK
;
A
#
# COMPACT_ATOMS: atom_id res chain seq x y z
N MET A 1 14.66 14.10 -16.11
CA MET A 1 14.64 14.36 -14.66
C MET A 1 14.15 13.09 -13.96
N SER A 2 14.83 12.59 -12.92
CA SER A 2 14.50 11.29 -12.31
C SER A 2 13.73 11.52 -11.01
N SER A 3 12.43 11.20 -10.97
CA SER A 3 11.59 11.25 -9.76
C SER A 3 12.08 10.29 -8.67
N TYR A 4 11.74 10.51 -7.40
CA TYR A 4 12.16 9.61 -6.33
C TYR A 4 11.62 8.17 -6.55
N LEU A 5 12.46 7.15 -6.31
CA LEU A 5 12.08 5.74 -6.40
C LEU A 5 11.81 5.21 -4.99
N TYR A 6 10.58 4.79 -4.72
CA TYR A 6 10.19 4.30 -3.40
C TYR A 6 10.59 2.84 -3.18
N GLU A 7 11.21 2.53 -2.04
CA GLU A 7 11.29 1.15 -1.56
C GLU A 7 9.89 0.71 -1.11
N LEU A 8 9.43 -0.43 -1.63
CA LEU A 8 8.15 -1.01 -1.23
C LEU A 8 8.30 -1.82 0.05
N PRO A 9 7.40 -1.65 1.03
CA PRO A 9 7.46 -2.41 2.27
C PRO A 9 7.16 -3.89 2.02
N THR A 10 7.53 -4.75 2.97
CA THR A 10 7.16 -6.18 2.92
C THR A 10 6.36 -6.56 4.16
N THR A 11 5.46 -7.52 4.03
CA THR A 11 4.52 -7.90 5.09
C THR A 11 4.70 -9.34 5.60
N GLY A 12 4.11 -9.66 6.76
CA GLY A 12 4.00 -11.00 7.35
C GLY A 12 2.87 -11.84 6.77
N ALA A 13 2.82 -13.12 7.14
CA ALA A 13 1.65 -13.98 6.85
C ALA A 13 0.54 -13.60 7.82
N ILE A 14 -0.69 -13.60 7.32
CA ILE A 14 -1.91 -13.42 8.09
C ILE A 14 -2.99 -14.26 7.43
N SER A 15 -3.84 -14.87 8.24
CA SER A 15 -5.10 -15.48 7.85
C SER A 15 -6.22 -14.74 8.58
N PHE A 16 -7.17 -14.17 7.84
CA PHE A 16 -8.29 -13.45 8.45
C PHE A 16 -9.21 -14.42 9.20
N GLY A 17 -9.31 -15.68 8.76
CA GLY A 17 -10.08 -16.72 9.46
C GLY A 17 -9.58 -17.03 10.87
N ASP A 18 -8.33 -16.67 11.20
CA ASP A 18 -7.76 -16.91 12.53
C ASP A 18 -8.38 -15.99 13.59
N PHE A 19 -8.84 -14.80 13.20
CA PHE A 19 -9.34 -13.78 14.12
C PHE A 19 -10.74 -13.26 13.78
N CYS A 20 -11.17 -13.29 12.51
CA CYS A 20 -12.54 -12.94 12.13
C CYS A 20 -13.48 -14.11 12.43
N TYR A 21 -14.56 -13.81 13.13
CA TYR A 21 -15.64 -14.74 13.38
C TYR A 21 -16.92 -14.25 12.76
N ASP A 22 -17.44 -15.08 11.86
CA ASP A 22 -18.74 -14.93 11.26
C ASP A 22 -19.74 -15.85 11.99
N LYS A 23 -20.70 -15.23 12.69
CA LYS A 23 -21.76 -15.96 13.41
C LYS A 23 -22.84 -16.49 12.47
N SER A 24 -23.12 -15.80 11.37
CA SER A 24 -24.18 -16.15 10.43
C SER A 24 -23.71 -17.07 9.31
N ALA A 25 -22.40 -17.33 9.22
CA ALA A 25 -21.77 -18.12 8.16
C ALA A 25 -22.02 -17.56 6.75
N SER A 26 -22.32 -16.26 6.64
CA SER A 26 -22.66 -15.57 5.39
C SER A 26 -21.47 -14.96 4.66
N TYR A 27 -20.32 -14.84 5.34
CA TYR A 27 -19.12 -14.13 4.91
C TYR A 27 -17.87 -15.02 4.91
N ILE A 28 -18.03 -16.34 5.01
CA ILE A 28 -16.93 -17.31 5.07
C ILE A 28 -16.05 -17.22 3.81
N SER A 29 -16.68 -17.14 2.63
CA SER A 29 -15.98 -16.97 1.35
C SER A 29 -15.18 -15.67 1.32
N GLU A 30 -15.76 -14.57 1.77
CA GLU A 30 -15.19 -13.24 1.74
C GLU A 30 -13.96 -13.17 2.65
N VAL A 31 -14.02 -13.79 3.83
CA VAL A 31 -12.87 -13.92 4.75
C VAL A 31 -11.75 -14.77 4.14
N SER A 32 -12.11 -15.88 3.49
CA SER A 32 -11.15 -16.76 2.80
C SER A 32 -10.48 -16.03 1.63
N ASP A 33 -11.27 -15.40 0.77
CA ASP A 33 -10.78 -14.65 -0.39
C ASP A 33 -9.91 -13.47 0.02
N THR A 34 -10.25 -12.77 1.11
CA THR A 34 -9.42 -11.68 1.65
C THR A 34 -8.06 -12.21 2.14
N THR A 35 -8.06 -13.41 2.74
CA THR A 35 -6.82 -14.10 3.13
C THR A 35 -5.97 -14.45 1.91
N GLU A 36 -6.57 -14.98 0.85
CA GLU A 36 -5.88 -15.30 -0.39
C GLU A 36 -5.31 -14.04 -1.07
N ALA A 37 -6.12 -12.99 -1.22
CA ALA A 37 -5.69 -11.72 -1.81
C ALA A 37 -4.52 -11.10 -1.04
N ARG A 38 -4.55 -11.16 0.31
CA ARG A 38 -3.43 -10.72 1.15
C ARG A 38 -2.17 -11.59 0.98
N ALA A 39 -2.34 -12.91 0.85
CA ALA A 39 -1.23 -13.81 0.57
C ALA A 39 -0.58 -13.52 -0.79
N ASN A 40 -1.40 -13.22 -1.81
CA ASN A 40 -0.95 -12.78 -3.14
C ASN A 40 -0.18 -11.45 -3.07
N LEU A 41 -0.65 -10.48 -2.29
CA LEU A 41 0.08 -9.23 -2.03
C LEU A 41 1.44 -9.51 -1.41
N ARG A 42 1.50 -10.34 -0.36
CA ARG A 42 2.77 -10.72 0.26
C ARG A 42 3.72 -11.39 -0.73
N ALA A 43 3.21 -12.31 -1.55
CA ALA A 43 4.00 -13.02 -2.55
C ALA A 43 4.57 -12.04 -3.60
N ALA A 44 3.74 -11.12 -4.09
CA ALA A 44 4.15 -10.08 -5.05
C ALA A 44 5.24 -9.16 -4.47
N LEU A 45 5.08 -8.68 -3.21
CA LEU A 45 6.08 -7.85 -2.55
C LEU A 45 7.41 -8.60 -2.30
N LYS A 46 7.35 -9.90 -1.98
CA LYS A 46 8.55 -10.74 -1.83
C LYS A 46 9.26 -10.97 -3.16
N ALA A 47 8.51 -11.20 -4.24
CA ALA A 47 9.07 -11.35 -5.57
C ALA A 47 9.73 -10.04 -6.01
N TYR A 48 9.03 -8.92 -5.90
CA TYR A 48 9.54 -7.57 -6.18
C TYR A 48 10.85 -7.28 -5.46
N LYS A 49 10.95 -7.60 -4.17
CA LYS A 49 12.17 -7.37 -3.37
C LYS A 49 13.38 -8.18 -3.85
N ARG A 50 13.15 -9.31 -4.52
CA ARG A 50 14.21 -10.21 -5.01
C ARG A 50 14.54 -9.99 -6.49
N SER A 51 13.67 -9.30 -7.23
CA SER A 51 13.88 -8.98 -8.63
C SER A 51 14.94 -7.90 -8.80
N ASP A 52 15.73 -8.03 -9.86
CA ASP A 52 16.64 -6.98 -10.31
C ASP A 52 15.84 -5.75 -10.77
N ASP A 53 16.47 -4.58 -10.74
CA ASP A 53 15.80 -3.31 -11.04
C ASP A 53 15.15 -3.27 -12.43
N ASN A 54 15.73 -3.97 -13.41
CA ASN A 54 15.21 -4.04 -14.78
C ASN A 54 14.01 -4.98 -14.95
N GLU A 55 13.71 -5.83 -13.95
CA GLU A 55 12.63 -6.83 -14.00
C GLU A 55 11.43 -6.48 -13.10
N LYS A 56 11.45 -5.31 -12.46
CA LYS A 56 10.42 -4.89 -11.52
C LYS A 56 9.09 -4.60 -12.22
N ASP A 57 8.14 -5.51 -12.06
CA ASP A 57 6.77 -5.37 -12.55
C ASP A 57 5.88 -4.62 -11.55
N TYR A 58 5.92 -3.28 -11.61
CA TYR A 58 5.06 -2.42 -10.80
C TYR A 58 3.58 -2.54 -11.16
N LEU A 59 3.25 -2.88 -12.40
CA LEU A 59 1.86 -3.03 -12.83
C LEU A 59 1.20 -4.24 -12.15
N ARG A 60 1.93 -5.35 -12.01
CA ARG A 60 1.47 -6.51 -11.24
C ARG A 60 1.17 -6.14 -9.79
N LEU A 61 2.03 -5.35 -9.15
CA LEU A 61 1.81 -4.90 -7.77
C LEU A 61 0.56 -4.02 -7.64
N VAL A 62 0.37 -3.08 -8.55
CA VAL A 62 -0.83 -2.24 -8.59
C VAL A 62 -2.08 -3.10 -8.73
N LYS A 63 -2.09 -4.09 -9.64
CA LYS A 63 -3.23 -5.01 -9.82
C LYS A 63 -3.55 -5.84 -8.58
N VAL A 64 -2.53 -6.37 -7.91
CA VAL A 64 -2.73 -7.16 -6.69
C VAL A 64 -3.27 -6.29 -5.55
N LEU A 65 -2.85 -5.03 -5.48
CA LEU A 65 -3.39 -4.07 -4.50
C LEU A 65 -4.82 -3.65 -4.86
N ASP A 66 -5.13 -3.44 -6.13
CA ASP A 66 -6.50 -3.16 -6.61
C ASP A 66 -7.49 -4.28 -6.29
N ASP A 67 -7.04 -5.54 -6.23
CA ASP A 67 -7.86 -6.68 -5.78
C ASP A 67 -7.98 -6.76 -4.25
N TYR A 68 -6.90 -6.51 -3.51
CA TYR A 68 -6.90 -6.65 -2.05
C TYR A 68 -7.59 -5.49 -1.31
N ILE A 69 -7.40 -4.24 -1.75
CA ILE A 69 -7.93 -3.06 -1.05
C ILE A 69 -9.46 -3.13 -0.86
N PRO A 70 -10.28 -3.41 -1.89
CA PRO A 70 -11.73 -3.51 -1.73
C PRO A 70 -12.15 -4.61 -0.74
N ARG A 71 -11.44 -5.74 -0.73
CA ARG A 71 -11.70 -6.86 0.18
C ARG A 71 -11.40 -6.49 1.63
N LEU A 72 -10.30 -5.79 1.88
CA LEU A 72 -9.97 -5.25 3.20
C LEU A 72 -11.02 -4.25 3.71
N TYR A 73 -11.50 -3.35 2.84
CA TYR A 73 -12.62 -2.48 3.18
C TYR A 73 -13.91 -3.27 3.47
N GLY A 74 -14.17 -4.35 2.73
CA GLY A 74 -15.29 -5.25 3.00
C GLY A 74 -15.24 -5.85 4.42
N ILE A 75 -14.08 -6.34 4.84
CA ILE A 75 -13.87 -6.83 6.22
C ILE A 75 -14.11 -5.72 7.25
N LEU A 76 -13.56 -4.52 7.02
CA LEU A 76 -13.76 -3.38 7.92
C LEU A 76 -15.24 -2.98 8.02
N ALA A 77 -15.96 -2.95 6.90
CA ALA A 77 -17.37 -2.63 6.86
C ALA A 77 -18.22 -3.67 7.61
N ALA A 78 -17.96 -4.96 7.39
CA ALA A 78 -18.67 -6.04 8.07
C ALA A 78 -18.40 -6.06 9.59
N LEU A 79 -17.18 -5.71 10.02
CA LEU A 79 -16.84 -5.52 11.43
C LEU A 79 -17.60 -4.34 12.04
N ASN A 80 -17.64 -3.21 11.33
CA ASN A 80 -18.36 -2.01 11.78
C ASN A 80 -19.88 -2.22 11.84
N ALA A 81 -20.43 -3.03 10.95
CA ALA A 81 -21.83 -3.44 10.96
C ALA A 81 -22.15 -4.51 12.02
N GLY A 82 -21.13 -5.09 12.68
CA GLY A 82 -21.28 -6.17 13.66
C GLY A 82 -21.61 -7.54 13.05
N GLU A 83 -21.49 -7.68 11.73
CA GLU A 83 -21.70 -8.92 10.99
C GLU A 83 -20.51 -9.88 11.17
N LEU A 84 -19.30 -9.32 11.23
CA LEU A 84 -18.11 -10.00 11.70
C LEU A 84 -17.74 -9.54 13.10
N VAL A 85 -17.11 -10.42 13.87
CA VAL A 85 -16.56 -10.11 15.20
C VAL A 85 -15.12 -10.56 15.28
N LEU A 86 -14.25 -9.78 15.94
CA LEU A 86 -12.88 -10.19 16.22
C LEU A 86 -12.83 -11.12 17.45
N ARG A 87 -12.28 -12.33 17.31
CA ARG A 87 -11.99 -13.25 18.43
C ARG A 87 -10.77 -12.83 19.24
N SER A 88 -9.85 -12.15 18.59
CA SER A 88 -8.59 -11.67 19.16
C SER A 88 -8.12 -10.44 18.37
N GLU A 89 -7.29 -9.60 19.00
CA GLU A 89 -6.67 -8.46 18.31
C GLU A 89 -5.68 -8.97 17.24
N PRO A 90 -5.90 -8.69 15.95
CA PRO A 90 -5.00 -9.16 14.90
C PRO A 90 -3.70 -8.36 14.89
N ILE A 91 -2.57 -9.07 14.77
CA ILE A 91 -1.23 -8.45 14.75
C ILE A 91 -0.63 -8.57 13.35
N PHE A 92 -0.59 -7.44 12.64
CA PHE A 92 0.03 -7.35 11.32
C PHE A 92 1.51 -7.00 11.46
N SER A 93 2.36 -7.48 10.54
CA SER A 93 3.76 -7.07 10.52
C SER A 93 4.16 -6.47 9.19
N TRP A 94 4.74 -5.27 9.23
CA TRP A 94 5.17 -4.50 8.06
C TRP A 94 6.60 -4.01 8.25
N ARG A 95 7.37 -3.95 7.16
CA ARG A 95 8.64 -3.23 7.14
C ARG A 95 8.40 -1.76 6.84
N THR A 96 9.04 -0.87 7.59
CA THR A 96 8.99 0.58 7.37
C THR A 96 10.12 0.99 6.45
N THR A 97 9.84 1.75 5.39
CA THR A 97 10.79 2.11 4.34
C THR A 97 11.22 3.56 4.38
N LEU A 98 10.55 4.41 5.16
CA LEU A 98 10.93 5.81 5.38
C LEU A 98 11.65 6.06 6.73
N SER A 99 11.82 5.00 7.52
CA SER A 99 12.52 5.06 8.79
C SER A 99 14.04 4.95 8.59
N SER A 100 14.80 5.95 9.05
CA SER A 100 16.25 5.88 9.11
C SER A 100 16.67 4.93 10.24
N THR A 101 17.44 3.89 9.92
CA THR A 101 18.08 3.03 10.92
C THR A 101 19.60 3.04 10.74
N LEU A 102 20.33 2.88 11.84
CA LEU A 102 21.80 2.95 11.88
C LEU A 102 22.50 1.98 10.90
N PHE A 103 21.82 0.91 10.49
CA PHE A 103 22.33 -0.08 9.57
C PHE A 103 21.64 -0.07 8.20
N HIS A 104 20.86 0.97 7.88
CA HIS A 104 20.03 1.05 6.66
C HIS A 104 19.13 -0.18 6.45
N THR A 105 18.73 -0.85 7.53
CA THR A 105 17.81 -1.98 7.48
C THR A 105 16.41 -1.50 7.76
N SER A 106 15.49 -1.67 6.83
CA SER A 106 14.05 -1.37 6.98
C SER A 106 13.45 -2.28 8.07
N PRO A 107 13.23 -1.82 9.33
CA PRO A 107 12.87 -2.69 10.45
C PRO A 107 11.48 -3.27 10.25
N ARG A 108 11.24 -4.49 10.74
CA ARG A 108 9.90 -5.10 10.74
C ARG A 108 9.23 -4.79 12.08
N LEU A 109 8.12 -4.08 12.02
CA LEU A 109 7.32 -3.69 13.17
C LEU A 109 6.01 -4.49 13.19
N SER A 110 5.47 -4.68 14.38
CA SER A 110 4.19 -5.34 14.62
C SER A 110 3.13 -4.30 14.99
N PHE A 111 1.97 -4.42 14.36
CA PHE A 111 0.85 -3.48 14.45
C PHE A 111 -0.43 -4.26 14.80
N PRO A 112 -0.87 -4.20 16.07
CA PRO A 112 -2.09 -4.85 16.52
C PRO A 112 -3.36 -4.08 16.08
N SER A 113 -3.58 -3.92 14.77
CA SER A 113 -4.81 -3.30 14.26
C SER A 113 -5.00 -3.39 12.74
N LEU A 114 -6.27 -3.56 12.34
CA LEU A 114 -6.71 -3.54 10.95
C LEU A 114 -6.55 -2.17 10.29
N THR A 115 -6.68 -1.08 11.05
CA THR A 115 -6.45 0.28 10.53
C THR A 115 -4.98 0.46 10.13
N ALA A 116 -4.03 -0.16 10.85
CA ALA A 116 -2.63 -0.19 10.42
C ALA A 116 -2.46 -0.97 9.12
N GLU A 117 -3.10 -2.13 9.01
CA GLU A 117 -3.07 -2.95 7.79
C GLU A 117 -3.59 -2.13 6.60
N LEU A 118 -4.69 -1.41 6.76
CA LEU A 118 -5.24 -0.51 5.74
C LEU A 118 -4.24 0.60 5.39
N ALA A 119 -3.71 1.30 6.39
CA ALA A 119 -2.77 2.40 6.18
C ALA A 119 -1.52 1.96 5.41
N PHE A 120 -0.90 0.84 5.80
CA PHE A 120 0.26 0.30 5.09
C PHE A 120 -0.07 -0.22 3.70
N THR A 121 -1.25 -0.82 3.51
CA THR A 121 -1.69 -1.29 2.19
C THR A 121 -1.88 -0.11 1.22
N LEU A 122 -2.53 0.95 1.67
CA LEU A 122 -2.71 2.18 0.89
C LEU A 122 -1.38 2.91 0.64
N LEU A 123 -0.48 2.95 1.63
CA LEU A 123 0.86 3.51 1.46
C LEU A 123 1.65 2.74 0.39
N THR A 124 1.60 1.41 0.45
CA THR A 124 2.22 0.52 -0.54
C THR A 124 1.66 0.77 -1.94
N TYR A 125 0.35 0.99 -2.03
CA TYR A 125 -0.34 1.32 -3.27
C TYR A 125 0.11 2.64 -3.88
N ALA A 126 0.18 3.69 -3.07
CA ALA A 126 0.69 4.98 -3.51
C ALA A 126 2.16 4.88 -3.99
N PHE A 127 3.03 4.17 -3.27
CA PHE A 127 4.40 3.91 -3.71
C PHE A 127 4.46 3.12 -5.03
N ALA A 128 3.64 2.08 -5.18
CA ALA A 128 3.59 1.28 -6.41
C ALA A 128 3.12 2.11 -7.61
N LEU A 129 2.13 2.98 -7.43
CA LEU A 129 1.66 3.93 -8.45
C LEU A 129 2.76 4.93 -8.84
N SER A 130 3.45 5.53 -7.86
CA SER A 130 4.56 6.46 -8.12
C SER A 130 5.71 5.78 -8.86
N ASN A 131 6.06 4.56 -8.47
CA ASN A 131 7.11 3.79 -9.14
C ASN A 131 6.70 3.36 -10.56
N LEU A 132 5.44 2.98 -10.77
CA LEU A 132 4.91 2.69 -12.11
C LEU A 132 4.97 3.94 -13.00
N ALA A 133 4.56 5.10 -12.49
CA ALA A 133 4.66 6.35 -13.22
C ALA A 133 6.11 6.67 -13.61
N ARG A 134 7.05 6.50 -12.68
CA ARG A 134 8.49 6.63 -12.96
C ARG A 134 8.95 5.69 -14.07
N ALA A 135 8.56 4.42 -14.02
CA ALA A 135 8.91 3.43 -15.06
C ALA A 135 8.32 3.81 -16.43
N VAL A 136 7.08 4.30 -16.47
CA VAL A 136 6.44 4.80 -17.70
C VAL A 136 7.23 5.97 -18.27
N VAL A 137 7.57 6.97 -17.46
CA VAL A 137 8.38 8.14 -17.89
C VAL A 137 9.76 7.70 -18.37
N ALA A 138 10.44 6.81 -17.65
CA ALA A 138 11.74 6.29 -18.07
C ALA A 138 11.67 5.59 -19.44
N SER A 139 10.57 4.89 -19.73
CA SER A 139 10.35 4.22 -21.02
C SER A 139 10.14 5.16 -22.21
N LEU A 140 9.92 6.47 -21.98
CA LEU A 140 9.80 7.47 -23.05
C LEU A 140 11.15 7.82 -23.69
N GLY A 141 12.26 7.50 -23.00
CA GLY A 141 13.62 7.78 -23.46
C GLY A 141 13.89 9.28 -23.61
N ALA A 142 14.58 9.65 -24.69
CA ALA A 142 14.99 11.04 -24.96
C ALA A 142 13.84 11.94 -25.50
N TYR A 143 12.58 11.63 -25.18
CA TYR A 143 11.39 12.24 -25.79
C TYR A 143 11.44 13.77 -25.87
N GLU A 144 11.79 14.44 -24.78
CA GLU A 144 11.85 15.92 -24.70
C GLU A 144 12.89 16.54 -25.66
N THR A 145 13.87 15.76 -26.10
CA THR A 145 15.02 16.22 -26.90
C THR A 145 15.08 15.57 -28.28
N GLU A 146 14.17 14.64 -28.58
CA GLU A 146 14.19 13.85 -29.80
C GLU A 146 13.74 14.69 -31.00
N ARG A 147 14.70 15.03 -31.86
CA ARG A 147 14.44 15.74 -33.12
C ARG A 147 13.99 14.73 -34.18
N GLY A 148 12.91 15.03 -34.89
CA GLY A 148 12.43 14.21 -36.01
C GLY A 148 11.42 13.11 -35.64
N ILE A 149 10.85 13.12 -34.44
CA ILE A 149 9.71 12.27 -34.09
C ILE A 149 8.50 12.63 -34.97
N SER A 150 7.84 11.60 -35.52
CA SER A 150 6.59 11.80 -36.27
C SER A 150 5.46 12.28 -35.36
N ASP A 151 4.45 12.94 -35.93
CA ASP A 151 3.28 13.38 -35.15
C ASP A 151 2.57 12.22 -34.45
N ALA A 152 2.49 11.06 -35.12
CA ALA A 152 1.94 9.84 -34.54
C ALA A 152 2.80 9.33 -33.37
N GLY A 153 4.13 9.35 -33.49
CA GLY A 153 5.05 8.97 -32.42
C GLY A 153 4.98 9.93 -31.23
N ARG A 154 4.86 11.23 -31.50
CA ARG A 154 4.69 12.27 -30.49
C ARG A 154 3.41 12.05 -29.69
N ARG A 155 2.28 11.88 -30.38
CA ARG A 155 0.98 11.62 -29.76
C ARG A 155 1.01 10.39 -28.86
N ALA A 156 1.59 9.28 -29.32
CA ALA A 156 1.72 8.07 -28.52
C ALA A 156 2.57 8.27 -27.25
N LYS A 157 3.64 9.08 -27.32
CA LYS A 157 4.46 9.41 -26.14
C LYS A 157 3.73 10.38 -25.19
N ASP A 158 2.97 11.33 -25.72
CA ASP A 158 2.11 12.22 -24.93
C ASP A 158 1.03 11.43 -24.18
N ASP A 159 0.38 10.45 -24.82
CA ASP A 159 -0.62 9.59 -24.17
C ASP A 159 -0.01 8.81 -22.99
N ARG A 160 1.21 8.30 -23.15
CA ARG A 160 1.94 7.61 -22.07
C ARG A 160 2.38 8.56 -20.97
N LEU A 161 2.79 9.79 -21.30
CA LEU A 161 3.11 10.82 -20.31
C LEU A 161 1.86 11.21 -19.51
N GLN A 162 0.73 11.40 -20.18
CA GLN A 162 -0.56 11.67 -19.53
C GLN A 162 -0.96 10.55 -18.58
N PHE A 163 -0.75 9.28 -18.97
CA PHE A 163 -0.96 8.14 -18.10
C PHE A 163 -0.08 8.19 -16.83
N ALA A 164 1.21 8.54 -16.97
CA ALA A 164 2.08 8.71 -15.81
C ALA A 164 1.62 9.83 -14.88
N VAL A 165 1.12 10.95 -15.43
CA VAL A 165 0.51 12.03 -14.64
C VAL A 165 -0.71 11.52 -13.87
N THR A 166 -1.60 10.77 -14.51
CA THR A 166 -2.77 10.16 -13.83
C THR A 166 -2.36 9.26 -12.66
N LEU A 167 -1.32 8.44 -12.83
CA LEU A 167 -0.80 7.59 -11.76
C LEU A 167 -0.27 8.40 -10.57
N LEU A 168 0.47 9.48 -10.83
CA LEU A 168 1.00 10.37 -9.79
C LEU A 168 -0.12 11.12 -9.06
N CYS A 169 -1.11 11.65 -9.78
CA CYS A 169 -2.27 12.29 -9.16
C CYS A 169 -3.04 11.31 -8.26
N LYS A 170 -3.18 10.06 -8.69
CA LYS A 170 -3.79 9.00 -7.87
C LYS A 170 -2.97 8.72 -6.62
N ALA A 171 -1.64 8.57 -6.74
CA ALA A 171 -0.75 8.37 -5.60
C ALA A 171 -0.85 9.52 -4.59
N ALA A 172 -0.81 10.77 -5.08
CA ALA A 172 -0.96 11.97 -4.25
C ALA A 172 -2.29 11.98 -3.48
N GLY A 173 -3.40 11.68 -4.16
CA GLY A 173 -4.71 11.58 -3.53
C GLY A 173 -4.77 10.47 -2.47
N VAL A 174 -4.11 9.33 -2.70
CA VAL A 174 -4.03 8.25 -1.72
C VAL A 174 -3.23 8.68 -0.48
N PHE A 175 -2.07 9.33 -0.64
CA PHE A 175 -1.31 9.84 0.51
C PHE A 175 -2.12 10.85 1.33
N GLU A 176 -2.80 11.78 0.65
CA GLU A 176 -3.65 12.78 1.29
C GLU A 176 -4.83 12.13 2.04
N TYR A 177 -5.45 11.11 1.43
CA TYR A 177 -6.52 10.33 2.06
C TYR A 177 -6.03 9.60 3.32
N ILE A 178 -4.86 8.94 3.30
CA ILE A 178 -4.32 8.29 4.50
C ILE A 178 -4.14 9.34 5.61
N ALA A 179 -3.52 10.47 5.28
CA ALA A 179 -3.25 11.54 6.25
C ALA A 179 -4.52 12.10 6.88
N LYS A 180 -5.56 12.35 6.07
CA LYS A 180 -6.79 13.03 6.52
C LYS A 180 -7.83 12.09 7.12
N ASN A 181 -7.96 10.88 6.59
CA ASN A 181 -9.08 10.01 6.88
C ASN A 181 -8.67 8.77 7.70
N VAL A 182 -7.48 8.21 7.45
CA VAL A 182 -7.07 6.94 8.09
C VAL A 182 -6.31 7.18 9.38
N LEU A 183 -5.44 8.19 9.44
CA LEU A 183 -4.60 8.41 10.63
C LEU A 183 -5.38 8.76 11.89
N GLY A 184 -6.53 9.44 11.78
CA GLY A 184 -7.35 9.76 12.94
C GLY A 184 -7.88 8.50 13.64
N GLU A 185 -8.37 7.53 12.85
CA GLU A 185 -8.79 6.23 13.37
C GLU A 185 -7.60 5.43 13.91
N TRP A 186 -6.46 5.51 13.23
CA TRP A 186 -5.24 4.84 13.66
C TRP A 186 -4.77 5.32 15.04
N ASP A 187 -4.75 6.64 15.27
CA ASP A 187 -4.37 7.22 16.56
C ASP A 187 -5.31 6.77 17.68
N ALA A 188 -6.63 6.77 17.44
CA ALA A 188 -7.61 6.27 18.40
C ALA A 188 -7.39 4.77 18.73
N VAL A 189 -7.09 3.95 17.72
CA VAL A 189 -6.81 2.52 17.93
C VAL A 189 -5.50 2.31 18.69
N ARG A 190 -4.47 3.11 18.42
CA ARG A 190 -3.20 3.07 19.16
C ARG A 190 -3.39 3.34 20.63
N GLU A 191 -4.15 4.35 20.99
CA GLU A 191 -4.49 4.67 22.39
C GLU A 191 -5.24 3.51 23.06
N ARG A 192 -6.27 2.95 22.39
CA ARG A 192 -7.04 1.79 22.89
C ARG A 192 -6.13 0.59 23.18
N VAL A 193 -5.27 0.24 22.23
CA VAL A 193 -4.34 -0.88 22.34
C VAL A 193 -3.29 -0.64 23.42
N GLY A 194 -2.78 0.60 23.52
CA GLY A 194 -1.84 1.00 24.57
C GLY A 194 -2.44 0.88 25.96
N ALA A 195 -3.70 1.29 26.15
CA ALA A 195 -4.44 1.12 27.39
C ALA A 195 -4.65 -0.37 27.77
N ALA A 196 -4.68 -1.27 26.78
CA ALA A 196 -4.72 -2.72 26.96
C ALA A 196 -3.33 -3.35 27.21
N GLY A 197 -2.27 -2.54 27.35
CA GLY A 197 -0.91 -3.00 27.63
C GLY A 197 -0.16 -3.55 26.40
N MET A 198 -0.67 -3.33 25.19
CA MET A 198 -0.03 -3.76 23.96
C MET A 198 0.78 -2.60 23.33
N SER A 199 1.99 -2.90 22.85
CA SER A 199 2.80 -1.92 22.14
C SER A 199 2.29 -1.70 20.73
N CYS A 200 2.10 -0.43 20.33
CA CYS A 200 1.70 -0.05 18.98
C CYS A 200 2.60 1.08 18.43
N PRO A 201 3.62 0.75 17.60
CA PRO A 201 4.62 1.73 17.18
C PRO A 201 4.07 2.79 16.22
N HIS A 202 4.71 3.96 16.18
CA HIS A 202 4.38 5.07 15.28
C HIS A 202 5.57 5.39 14.37
N PRO A 203 5.73 4.69 13.26
CA PRO A 203 6.82 4.97 12.35
C PRO A 203 6.56 6.27 11.56
N PRO A 204 7.62 6.97 11.12
CA PRO A 204 7.52 8.12 10.21
C PRO A 204 6.67 7.87 8.97
N ASP A 205 6.68 6.65 8.45
CA ASP A 205 5.88 6.17 7.32
C ASP A 205 4.38 6.48 7.46
N LEU A 206 3.88 6.48 8.70
CA LEU A 206 2.49 6.76 9.05
C LEU A 206 2.35 8.05 9.89
N SER A 207 3.25 9.01 9.69
CA SER A 207 3.09 10.38 10.23
C SER A 207 2.33 11.27 9.25
N ARG A 208 1.52 12.18 9.79
CA ARG A 208 0.70 13.09 8.99
C ARG A 208 1.58 13.99 8.12
N GLU A 209 2.67 14.48 8.68
CA GLU A 209 3.60 15.41 8.05
C GLU A 209 4.27 14.77 6.84
N VAL A 210 4.74 13.52 6.98
CA VAL A 210 5.35 12.76 5.87
C VAL A 210 4.31 12.50 4.79
N LEU A 211 3.12 11.99 5.13
CA LEU A 211 2.08 11.70 4.14
C LEU A 211 1.59 12.95 3.40
N ILE A 212 1.44 14.08 4.10
CA ILE A 212 1.12 15.35 3.44
C ILE A 212 2.28 15.79 2.55
N GLY A 213 3.53 15.66 2.99
CA GLY A 213 4.70 15.94 2.17
C GLY A 213 4.75 15.10 0.88
N LEU A 214 4.43 13.81 0.98
CA LEU A 214 4.37 12.88 -0.16
C LEU A 214 3.20 13.17 -1.12
N SER A 215 2.16 13.87 -0.65
CA SER A 215 1.02 14.26 -1.48
C SER A 215 1.28 15.49 -2.38
N LYS A 216 2.45 16.12 -2.26
CA LYS A 216 2.85 17.34 -2.99
C LYS A 216 3.91 17.02 -4.05
#